data_AF-A0A7Y5X2C2-F1
#
_entry.id   AF-A0A7Y5X2C2-F1
#
_cell.length_a   1.000
_cell.length_b   1.000
_cell.length_c   1.000
_cell.angle_alpha   90.00
_cell.angle_beta   90.00
_cell.angle_gamma   90.00
#
_symmetry.space_group_name_H-M   'P 1'
#
loop_
_entity.id
_entity.type
_entity.pdbx_description
1 polymer ?
#
loop_
_entity_poly.entity_id
_entity_poly.type
_entity_poly.pdbx_seq_one_letter_code
_entity_poly.pdbx_strand_id
1 'polypeptide(L)'
;MPPRLPINPQGYYHVSSRGTYGRTLFETELQHERFLTMYRRVSTKYNWDTLSWALVGNHHHFVVRLKEGGLSEGMRELHGGYSRWIHVIYGQTRQGHLFRHAFFARELKTEAAVLIACSYVDLNLSAAPPAPNERQRKWCGYPATIGVEHPRRFHTPSALLGIIGSNPATARLAYREFVESRLALRGHVPSPNDGGSRRG
;
A
#
# COMPACT_ATOMS: atom_id res chain seq x y z
N MET A 1 12.79 -21.75 -2.87
CA MET A 1 11.68 -20.84 -3.22
C MET A 1 11.33 -21.07 -4.68
N PRO A 2 10.05 -21.13 -5.07
CA PRO A 2 9.71 -21.11 -6.49
C PRO A 2 10.23 -19.81 -7.12
N PRO A 3 10.65 -19.83 -8.40
CA PRO A 3 11.13 -18.64 -9.09
C PRO A 3 10.03 -17.57 -9.06
N ARG A 4 10.42 -16.32 -8.77
CA ARG A 4 9.48 -15.20 -8.92
C ARG A 4 9.10 -15.14 -10.39
N LEU A 5 7.80 -15.21 -10.67
CA LEU A 5 7.30 -14.95 -12.01
C LEU A 5 7.78 -13.56 -12.46
N PRO A 6 8.12 -13.40 -13.75
CA PRO A 6 8.52 -12.09 -14.27
C PRO A 6 7.40 -11.07 -14.04
N ILE A 7 7.78 -9.87 -13.63
CA ILE A 7 6.84 -8.77 -13.40
C ILE A 7 6.33 -8.30 -14.76
N ASN A 8 5.03 -8.46 -15.00
CA ASN A 8 4.33 -7.81 -16.09
C ASN A 8 4.48 -6.28 -15.97
N PRO A 9 5.11 -5.60 -16.96
CA PRO A 9 5.43 -4.18 -16.87
C PRO A 9 4.22 -3.25 -16.94
N GLN A 10 3.04 -3.77 -17.33
CA GLN A 10 1.79 -3.01 -17.43
C GLN A 10 0.68 -3.56 -16.50
N GLY A 11 1.07 -4.39 -15.52
CA GLY A 11 0.13 -5.04 -14.61
C GLY A 11 -0.28 -4.18 -13.42
N TYR A 12 -1.35 -4.63 -12.75
CA TYR A 12 -1.74 -4.14 -11.43
C TYR A 12 -1.12 -5.02 -10.35
N TYR A 13 -0.63 -4.40 -9.27
CA TYR A 13 0.02 -5.13 -8.18
C TYR A 13 -0.45 -4.64 -6.83
N HIS A 14 -0.74 -5.59 -5.94
CA HIS A 14 -0.72 -5.34 -4.50
C HIS A 14 0.70 -5.56 -3.98
N VAL A 15 1.30 -4.49 -3.48
CA VAL A 15 2.68 -4.44 -3.00
C VAL A 15 2.67 -4.17 -1.50
N SER A 16 3.49 -4.91 -0.76
CA SER A 16 3.64 -4.69 0.68
C SER A 16 5.04 -5.05 1.14
N SER A 17 5.51 -4.40 2.20
CA SER A 17 6.66 -4.88 2.96
C SER A 17 6.45 -4.61 4.44
N ARG A 18 7.22 -5.33 5.25
CA ARG A 18 7.20 -5.25 6.71
C ARG A 18 8.60 -5.10 7.28
N GLY A 19 8.67 -4.49 8.46
CA GLY A 19 9.89 -4.43 9.24
C GLY A 19 10.40 -5.82 9.62
N THR A 20 11.72 -6.01 9.61
CA THR A 20 12.35 -7.27 10.04
C THR A 20 12.15 -7.47 11.53
N TYR A 21 11.89 -8.72 11.97
CA TYR A 21 11.66 -9.08 13.37
C TYR A 21 10.57 -8.23 14.06
N GLY A 22 9.55 -7.80 13.30
CA GLY A 22 8.45 -7.01 13.83
C GLY A 22 8.78 -5.53 14.10
N ARG A 23 10.00 -5.05 13.77
CA ARG A 23 10.41 -3.66 13.98
C ARG A 23 9.41 -2.68 13.39
N THR A 24 9.02 -1.68 14.18
CA THR A 24 8.23 -0.54 13.72
C THR A 24 8.99 0.21 12.64
N LEU A 25 8.30 0.52 11.53
CA LEU A 25 8.87 1.28 10.42
C LEU A 25 8.57 2.77 10.57
N PHE A 26 7.44 3.09 11.19
CA PHE A 26 6.91 4.43 11.30
C PHE A 26 6.49 4.73 12.75
N GLU A 27 7.44 5.18 13.55
CA GLU A 27 7.25 5.55 14.96
C GLU A 27 6.75 7.00 15.11
N THR A 28 7.12 7.89 14.18
CA THR A 28 6.80 9.33 14.26
C THR A 28 6.17 9.83 12.95
N GLU A 29 5.46 10.96 13.00
CA GLU A 29 4.89 11.56 11.78
C GLU A 29 5.98 11.94 10.76
N LEU A 30 7.16 12.37 11.24
CA LEU A 30 8.31 12.66 10.38
C LEU A 30 8.75 11.43 9.59
N GLN A 31 8.76 10.26 10.22
CA GLN A 31 9.10 8.99 9.57
C GLN A 31 8.09 8.62 8.49
N HIS A 32 6.78 8.77 8.77
CA HIS A 32 5.73 8.56 7.79
C HIS A 32 5.85 9.51 6.59
N GLU A 33 5.93 10.83 6.82
CA GLU A 33 6.02 11.83 5.74
C GLU A 33 7.30 11.65 4.92
N ARG A 34 8.41 11.28 5.57
CA ARG A 34 9.65 11.01 4.84
C ARG A 34 9.51 9.80 3.93
N PHE A 35 8.91 8.71 4.41
CA PHE A 35 8.67 7.53 3.60
C PHE A 35 7.77 7.85 2.41
N LEU A 36 6.66 8.58 2.62
CA LEU A 36 5.77 8.99 1.54
C LEU A 36 6.44 9.97 0.55
N THR A 37 7.33 10.83 1.02
CA THR A 37 8.13 11.70 0.15
C THR A 37 9.07 10.90 -0.75
N MET A 38 9.71 9.86 -0.21
CA MET A 38 10.54 8.95 -0.99
C MET A 38 9.70 8.12 -1.96
N TYR A 39 8.57 7.58 -1.50
CA TYR A 39 7.62 6.83 -2.33
C TYR A 39 7.17 7.67 -3.52
N ARG A 40 6.78 8.94 -3.30
CA ARG A 40 6.42 9.86 -4.39
C ARG A 40 7.50 9.96 -5.45
N ARG A 41 8.76 10.11 -5.05
CA ARG A 41 9.88 10.22 -6.00
C ARG A 41 10.01 8.94 -6.82
N VAL A 42 9.92 7.78 -6.17
CA VAL A 42 9.99 6.47 -6.83
C VAL A 42 8.80 6.25 -7.76
N SER A 43 7.57 6.44 -7.30
CA SER A 43 6.37 6.23 -8.11
C SER A 43 6.32 7.17 -9.32
N THR A 44 6.79 8.41 -9.18
CA THR A 44 6.94 9.33 -10.31
C THR A 44 8.05 8.87 -11.26
N LYS A 45 9.22 8.49 -10.74
CA LYS A 45 10.37 8.04 -11.56
C LYS A 45 10.04 6.81 -12.41
N TYR A 46 9.29 5.87 -11.87
CA TYR A 46 8.93 4.61 -12.55
C TYR A 46 7.52 4.63 -13.17
N ASN A 47 6.88 5.81 -13.23
CA ASN A 47 5.58 6.04 -13.87
C ASN A 47 4.46 5.08 -13.38
N TRP A 48 4.23 5.04 -12.07
CA TRP A 48 3.16 4.24 -11.46
C TRP A 48 1.92 5.08 -11.17
N ASP A 49 0.74 4.53 -11.43
CA ASP A 49 -0.49 5.05 -10.81
C ASP A 49 -0.69 4.34 -9.47
N THR A 50 -0.76 5.10 -8.37
CA THR A 50 -1.08 4.53 -7.06
C THR A 50 -2.58 4.59 -6.85
N LEU A 51 -3.27 3.44 -6.85
CA LEU A 51 -4.72 3.36 -6.74
C LEU A 51 -5.17 3.50 -5.27
N SER A 52 -4.49 2.79 -4.36
CA SER A 52 -4.75 2.80 -2.92
C SER A 52 -3.45 2.62 -2.14
N TRP A 53 -3.39 3.15 -0.93
CA TRP A 53 -2.20 3.09 -0.09
C TRP A 53 -2.53 3.20 1.40
N ALA A 54 -1.68 2.60 2.23
CA ALA A 54 -1.75 2.61 3.69
C ALA A 54 -0.37 2.42 4.32
N LEU A 55 -0.06 3.18 5.38
CA LEU A 55 1.07 2.89 6.29
C LEU A 55 0.52 2.46 7.64
N VAL A 56 0.93 1.29 8.14
CA VAL A 56 0.41 0.66 9.36
C VAL A 56 1.56 0.20 10.23
N GLY A 57 2.02 1.04 11.16
CA GLY A 57 3.05 0.72 12.16
C GLY A 57 4.36 0.18 11.58
N ASN A 58 4.44 -1.14 11.40
CA ASN A 58 5.57 -1.86 10.82
C ASN A 58 5.35 -2.35 9.37
N HIS A 59 4.27 -1.95 8.69
CA HIS A 59 3.95 -2.34 7.32
C HIS A 59 3.59 -1.15 6.44
N HIS A 60 3.84 -1.28 5.14
CA HIS A 60 3.14 -0.48 4.13
C HIS A 60 2.38 -1.38 3.17
N HIS A 61 1.33 -0.82 2.58
CA HIS A 61 0.56 -1.42 1.50
C HIS A 61 0.35 -0.39 0.39
N PHE A 62 0.57 -0.82 -0.84
CA PHE A 62 0.26 -0.06 -2.04
C PHE A 62 -0.49 -0.96 -3.02
N VAL A 63 -1.50 -0.42 -3.70
CA VAL A 63 -2.02 -0.99 -4.93
C VAL A 63 -1.60 -0.07 -6.06
N VAL A 64 -0.81 -0.58 -6.99
CA VAL A 64 -0.22 0.21 -8.07
C VAL A 64 -0.55 -0.40 -9.43
N ARG A 65 -0.77 0.46 -10.43
CA ARG A 65 -0.71 0.10 -11.84
C ARG A 65 0.66 0.52 -12.37
N LEU A 66 1.40 -0.43 -12.94
CA LEU A 66 2.64 -0.12 -13.64
C LEU A 66 2.30 0.33 -15.06
N LYS A 67 3.04 1.31 -15.60
CA LYS A 67 2.95 1.70 -17.02
C LYS A 67 4.15 1.22 -17.84
N GLU A 68 5.32 1.19 -17.22
CA GLU A 68 6.61 0.89 -17.86
C GLU A 68 7.44 -0.13 -17.05
N GLY A 69 6.81 -0.81 -16.08
CA GLY A 69 7.48 -1.75 -15.17
C GLY A 69 8.22 -1.06 -14.02
N GLY A 70 9.47 -1.48 -13.77
CA GLY A 70 10.34 -0.89 -12.75
C GLY A 70 9.98 -1.19 -11.29
N LEU A 71 9.03 -2.09 -11.03
CA LEU A 71 8.56 -2.38 -9.67
C LEU A 71 9.70 -2.84 -8.75
N SER A 72 10.53 -3.79 -9.19
CA SER A 72 11.64 -4.30 -8.37
C SER A 72 12.69 -3.21 -8.09
N GLU A 73 13.06 -2.44 -9.10
CA GLU A 73 14.02 -1.35 -9.02
C GLU A 73 13.53 -0.24 -8.10
N GLY A 74 12.27 0.16 -8.26
CA GLY A 74 11.64 1.19 -7.45
C GLY A 74 11.49 0.77 -5.98
N MET A 75 11.07 -0.47 -5.73
CA MET A 75 10.99 -0.98 -4.35
C MET A 75 12.37 -1.08 -3.69
N ARG A 76 13.40 -1.49 -4.44
CA ARG A 76 14.80 -1.51 -3.96
C ARG A 76 15.29 -0.11 -3.61
N GLU A 77 15.02 0.88 -4.46
CA GLU A 77 15.36 2.28 -4.21
C GLU A 77 14.64 2.84 -2.98
N LEU A 78 13.33 2.60 -2.87
CA LEU A 78 12.51 3.03 -1.74
C LEU A 78 12.98 2.46 -0.41
N HIS A 79 13.13 1.13 -0.33
CA HIS A 79 13.51 0.45 0.92
C HIS A 79 14.93 0.77 1.31
N GLY A 80 15.88 0.76 0.35
CA GLY A 80 17.28 1.11 0.61
C GLY A 80 17.44 2.57 1.03
N GLY A 81 16.75 3.49 0.34
CA GLY A 81 16.77 4.92 0.64
C GLY A 81 16.22 5.23 2.04
N TYR A 82 15.08 4.64 2.40
CA TYR A 82 14.49 4.84 3.72
C TYR A 82 15.35 4.24 4.84
N SER A 83 15.87 3.02 4.64
CA SER A 83 16.77 2.38 5.61
C SER A 83 18.01 3.23 5.88
N ARG A 84 18.64 3.74 4.81
CA ARG A 84 19.80 4.63 4.93
C ARG A 84 19.46 5.90 5.70
N TRP A 85 18.32 6.52 5.39
CA TRP A 85 17.90 7.74 6.09
C TRP A 85 17.68 7.48 7.59
N ILE A 86 16.96 6.42 7.97
CA ILE A 86 16.77 6.02 9.38
C ILE A 86 18.11 5.81 10.08
N HIS A 87 19.07 5.12 9.43
CA HIS A 87 20.39 4.89 10.02
C HIS A 87 21.15 6.20 10.28
N VAL A 88 21.11 7.14 9.33
CA VAL A 88 21.79 8.44 9.44
C VAL A 88 21.20 9.28 10.58
N ILE A 89 19.87 9.35 10.69
CA ILE A 89 19.24 10.30 11.63
C ILE A 89 19.07 9.77 13.06
N TYR A 90 18.99 8.46 13.24
CA TYR A 90 18.77 7.85 14.56
C TYR A 90 19.96 7.02 15.06
N GLY A 91 21.09 7.02 14.33
CA GLY A 91 22.28 6.27 14.72
C GLY A 91 22.02 4.78 14.89
N GLN A 92 20.96 4.23 14.27
CA GLN A 92 20.64 2.81 14.33
C GLN A 92 21.70 2.04 13.53
N THR A 93 22.85 1.76 14.14
CA THR A 93 23.89 0.84 13.66
C THR A 93 23.47 -0.62 13.78
N ARG A 94 22.18 -0.90 13.97
CA ARG A 94 21.68 -2.22 14.31
C ARG A 94 21.89 -3.17 13.14
N GLN A 95 22.79 -4.12 13.32
CA GLN A 95 23.00 -5.26 12.42
C GLN A 95 21.64 -5.81 11.94
N GLY A 96 21.49 -5.95 10.62
CA GLY A 96 20.28 -6.48 9.97
C GLY A 96 19.49 -5.47 9.12
N HIS A 97 18.69 -6.00 8.21
CA HIS A 97 17.90 -5.19 7.28
C HIS A 97 16.67 -4.57 7.97
N LEU A 98 16.39 -3.28 7.74
CA LEU A 98 15.19 -2.62 8.27
C LEU A 98 13.91 -3.27 7.73
N PHE A 99 13.85 -3.50 6.42
CA PHE A 99 12.80 -4.26 5.76
C PHE A 99 13.18 -5.72 5.64
N ARG A 100 12.20 -6.62 5.66
CA ARG A 100 12.41 -8.01 5.27
C ARG A 100 12.97 -8.05 3.84
N HIS A 101 13.97 -8.89 3.59
CA HIS A 101 14.72 -8.95 2.32
C HIS A 101 13.88 -8.92 1.03
N ALA A 102 12.67 -9.47 1.07
CA ALA A 102 11.74 -9.52 -0.04
C ALA A 102 10.49 -8.70 0.27
N PHE A 103 10.13 -7.77 -0.61
CA PHE A 103 8.78 -7.23 -0.65
C PHE A 103 7.81 -8.26 -1.21
N PHE A 104 6.57 -8.24 -0.72
CA PHE A 104 5.45 -8.95 -1.31
C PHE A 104 4.95 -8.19 -2.53
N ALA A 105 4.73 -8.90 -3.63
CA ALA A 105 4.02 -8.39 -4.79
C ALA A 105 3.15 -9.49 -5.38
N ARG A 106 1.86 -9.19 -5.54
CA ARG A 106 0.89 -10.07 -6.18
C ARG A 106 0.24 -9.34 -7.34
N GLU A 107 0.39 -9.88 -8.54
CA GLU A 107 -0.30 -9.38 -9.74
C GLU A 107 -1.81 -9.57 -9.58
N LEU A 108 -2.58 -8.55 -9.94
CA LEU A 108 -4.03 -8.53 -9.90
C LEU A 108 -4.52 -8.58 -11.34
N LYS A 109 -5.01 -9.75 -11.77
CA LYS A 109 -5.29 -10.03 -13.18
C LYS A 109 -6.66 -9.56 -13.67
N THR A 110 -7.54 -9.17 -12.75
CA THR A 110 -8.90 -8.70 -13.08
C THR A 110 -9.21 -7.42 -12.32
N GLU A 111 -10.09 -6.61 -12.90
CA GLU A 111 -10.60 -5.39 -12.26
C GLU A 111 -11.25 -5.69 -10.90
N ALA A 112 -12.02 -6.78 -10.80
CA ALA A 112 -12.58 -7.22 -9.53
C ALA A 112 -11.48 -7.51 -8.47
N ALA A 113 -10.37 -8.15 -8.86
CA ALA A 113 -9.25 -8.37 -7.96
C ALA A 113 -8.56 -7.06 -7.55
N VAL A 114 -8.51 -6.07 -8.44
CA VAL A 114 -8.01 -4.72 -8.14
C VAL A 114 -8.90 -4.04 -7.10
N LEU A 115 -10.22 -4.04 -7.29
CA LEU A 115 -11.18 -3.46 -6.35
C LEU A 115 -11.10 -4.14 -4.98
N ILE A 116 -11.04 -5.48 -4.94
CA ILE A 116 -10.88 -6.24 -3.70
C ILE A 116 -9.58 -5.89 -2.98
N ALA A 117 -8.47 -5.72 -3.70
CA ALA A 117 -7.20 -5.34 -3.09
C ALA A 117 -7.23 -3.90 -2.56
N CYS A 118 -7.78 -2.94 -3.32
CA CYS A 118 -7.90 -1.55 -2.88
C CYS A 118 -8.77 -1.44 -1.62
N SER A 119 -9.94 -2.09 -1.62
CA SER A 119 -10.80 -2.11 -0.43
C SER A 119 -10.12 -2.77 0.76
N TYR A 120 -9.32 -3.83 0.54
CA TYR A 120 -8.54 -4.45 1.61
C TYR A 120 -7.53 -3.46 2.21
N VAL A 121 -6.79 -2.72 1.38
CA VAL A 121 -5.81 -1.72 1.83
C VAL A 121 -6.48 -0.56 2.56
N ASP A 122 -7.57 -0.04 2.00
CA ASP A 122 -8.36 1.05 2.59
C ASP A 122 -9.03 0.61 3.92
N LEU A 123 -9.40 -0.66 4.04
CA LEU A 123 -9.97 -1.23 5.27
C LEU A 123 -8.94 -1.59 6.34
N ASN A 124 -7.67 -1.80 6.00
CA ASN A 124 -6.65 -2.21 6.98
C ASN A 124 -6.24 -1.12 7.95
N LEU A 125 -6.55 0.13 7.66
CA LEU A 125 -6.46 1.19 8.66
C LEU A 125 -7.77 1.35 9.44
N SER A 126 -8.92 0.88 8.92
CA SER A 126 -10.22 1.07 9.57
C SER A 126 -10.73 -0.08 10.45
N ALA A 127 -10.11 -1.26 10.41
CA ALA A 127 -10.73 -2.49 10.91
C ALA A 127 -10.11 -3.13 12.18
N ALA A 128 -9.31 -2.42 12.96
CA ALA A 128 -9.11 -2.81 14.37
C ALA A 128 -9.94 -1.87 15.23
N PRO A 129 -11.02 -2.33 15.90
CA PRO A 129 -11.66 -1.54 16.94
C PRO A 129 -10.64 -1.16 18.03
N PRO A 130 -10.72 0.06 18.57
CA PRO A 130 -11.62 1.14 18.14
C PRO A 130 -11.21 1.71 16.78
N ALA A 131 -12.20 2.16 15.99
CA ALA A 131 -12.00 2.83 14.70
C ALA A 131 -10.73 3.70 14.72
N PRO A 132 -9.91 3.69 13.65
CA PRO A 132 -8.64 4.39 13.62
C PRO A 132 -8.84 5.79 14.18
N ASN A 133 -8.11 6.09 15.26
CA ASN A 133 -8.03 7.46 15.73
C ASN A 133 -7.60 8.35 14.55
N GLU A 134 -7.95 9.64 14.56
CA GLU A 134 -7.70 10.56 13.44
C GLU A 134 -6.24 10.52 12.93
N ARG A 135 -5.28 10.20 13.81
CA ARG A 135 -3.86 9.99 13.45
C ARG A 135 -3.65 8.86 12.45
N GLN A 136 -4.38 7.76 12.52
CA GLN A 136 -4.25 6.63 11.58
C GLN A 136 -4.92 6.93 10.24
N ARG A 137 -6.02 7.71 10.22
CA ARG A 137 -6.66 8.16 8.98
C ARG A 137 -5.71 8.93 8.06
N LYS A 138 -4.81 9.74 8.62
CA LYS A 138 -3.80 10.53 7.88
C LYS A 138 -2.84 9.67 7.03
N TRP A 139 -2.72 8.38 7.35
CA TRP A 139 -1.76 7.47 6.72
C TRP A 139 -2.41 6.46 5.76
N CYS A 140 -3.55 6.81 5.16
CA CYS A 140 -4.14 6.10 4.02
C CYS A 140 -4.62 7.04 2.90
N GLY A 141 -4.88 6.43 1.74
CA GLY A 141 -5.53 7.08 0.62
C GLY A 141 -7.06 7.13 0.70
N TYR A 142 -7.71 6.33 1.55
CA TYR A 142 -9.16 6.16 1.51
C TYR A 142 -9.96 7.49 1.59
N PRO A 143 -9.69 8.43 2.53
CA PRO A 143 -10.40 9.71 2.58
C PRO A 143 -10.33 10.49 1.25
N ALA A 144 -9.19 10.48 0.57
CA ALA A 144 -9.04 11.10 -0.74
C ALA A 144 -9.78 10.32 -1.85
N THR A 145 -9.77 8.99 -1.78
CA THR A 145 -10.51 8.12 -2.71
C THR A 145 -12.02 8.32 -2.61
N ILE A 146 -12.56 8.64 -1.42
CA ILE A 146 -13.99 8.92 -1.21
C ILE A 146 -14.37 10.40 -1.11
N GLY A 147 -13.40 11.30 -1.28
CA GLY A 147 -13.63 12.72 -1.62
C GLY A 147 -13.73 13.63 -0.41
N VAL A 148 -13.33 13.12 0.74
CA VAL A 148 -13.25 13.86 1.99
C VAL A 148 -11.99 14.73 2.02
N GLU A 149 -10.91 14.27 1.38
CA GLU A 149 -9.63 14.98 1.31
C GLU A 149 -9.09 15.09 -0.12
N HIS A 150 -8.11 15.96 -0.34
CA HIS A 150 -7.37 16.00 -1.59
C HIS A 150 -6.32 14.87 -1.64
N PRO A 151 -6.15 14.20 -2.79
CA PRO A 151 -5.14 13.17 -2.92
C PRO A 151 -3.73 13.74 -2.79
N ARG A 152 -2.84 12.98 -2.15
CA ARG A 152 -1.40 13.25 -2.22
C ARG A 152 -0.94 13.15 -3.67
N ARG A 153 0.13 13.87 -4.03
CA ARG A 153 0.62 13.95 -5.43
C ARG A 153 0.95 12.60 -6.11
N PHE A 154 1.20 11.54 -5.34
CA PHE A 154 1.46 10.20 -5.89
C PHE A 154 0.20 9.33 -5.98
N HIS A 155 -0.89 9.74 -5.33
CA HIS A 155 -2.14 9.00 -5.21
C HIS A 155 -3.05 9.39 -6.36
N THR A 156 -3.50 8.39 -7.13
CA THR A 156 -4.30 8.55 -8.34
C THR A 156 -5.69 7.91 -8.15
N PRO A 157 -6.58 8.49 -7.31
CA PRO A 157 -7.94 7.96 -7.15
C PRO A 157 -8.69 7.78 -8.48
N SER A 158 -8.47 8.68 -9.44
CA SER A 158 -9.11 8.61 -10.75
C SER A 158 -8.81 7.31 -11.50
N ALA A 159 -7.61 6.74 -11.34
CA ALA A 159 -7.26 5.46 -11.96
C ALA A 159 -8.05 4.29 -11.36
N LEU A 160 -8.36 4.35 -10.06
CA LEU A 160 -9.21 3.37 -9.39
C LEU A 160 -10.69 3.58 -9.74
N LEU A 161 -11.18 4.82 -9.64
CA LEU A 161 -12.58 5.14 -9.92
C LEU A 161 -12.95 4.88 -11.39
N GLY A 162 -12.01 5.08 -12.32
CA GLY A 162 -12.18 4.76 -13.73
C GLY A 162 -12.39 3.27 -14.03
N ILE A 163 -11.99 2.37 -13.13
CA ILE A 163 -12.32 0.93 -13.23
C ILE A 163 -13.82 0.69 -12.97
N ILE A 164 -14.44 1.52 -12.14
CA ILE A 164 -15.83 1.37 -11.72
C ILE A 164 -16.77 2.04 -12.72
N GLY A 165 -16.41 3.23 -13.21
CA GLY A 165 -17.22 3.95 -14.19
C GLY A 165 -16.62 5.28 -14.61
N SER A 166 -17.15 5.83 -15.70
CA SER A 166 -16.68 7.08 -16.31
C SER A 166 -17.08 8.34 -15.55
N ASN A 167 -18.18 8.32 -14.78
CA ASN A 167 -18.62 9.44 -13.96
C ASN A 167 -17.96 9.38 -12.57
N PRO A 168 -17.09 10.35 -12.21
CA PRO A 168 -16.34 10.31 -10.95
C PRO A 168 -17.22 10.36 -9.70
N ALA A 169 -18.37 11.04 -9.74
CA ALA A 169 -19.25 11.16 -8.59
C ALA A 169 -19.94 9.83 -8.28
N THR A 170 -20.50 9.17 -9.29
CA THR A 170 -21.17 7.87 -9.11
C THR A 170 -20.17 6.76 -8.80
N ALA A 171 -19.00 6.76 -9.46
CA ALA A 171 -17.94 5.80 -9.18
C ALA A 171 -17.44 5.89 -7.73
N ARG A 172 -17.35 7.11 -7.18
CA ARG A 172 -16.93 7.36 -5.79
C ARG A 172 -17.95 6.84 -4.79
N LEU A 173 -19.25 7.04 -5.05
CA LEU A 173 -20.33 6.48 -4.22
C LEU A 173 -20.31 4.95 -4.25
N ALA A 174 -20.25 4.36 -5.45
CA ALA A 174 -20.18 2.92 -5.62
C ALA A 174 -18.94 2.30 -4.93
N TYR A 175 -17.77 2.97 -4.99
CA TYR A 175 -16.58 2.50 -4.28
C TYR A 175 -16.77 2.55 -2.76
N ARG A 176 -17.40 3.61 -2.23
CA ARG A 176 -17.68 3.72 -0.79
C ARG A 176 -18.58 2.58 -0.33
N GLU A 177 -19.70 2.35 -1.02
CA GLU A 177 -20.63 1.25 -0.73
C GLU A 177 -19.95 -0.12 -0.82
N PHE A 178 -19.10 -0.32 -1.83
CA PHE A 178 -18.31 -1.52 -1.97
C PHE A 178 -17.36 -1.75 -0.77
N VAL A 179 -16.67 -0.70 -0.30
CA VAL A 179 -15.79 -0.80 0.88
C VAL A 179 -16.59 -1.10 2.15
N GLU A 180 -17.73 -0.44 2.35
CA GLU A 180 -18.59 -0.60 3.53
C GLU A 180 -19.22 -2.01 3.59
N SER A 181 -19.72 -2.53 2.46
CA SER A 181 -20.24 -3.91 2.40
C SER A 181 -19.16 -4.96 2.72
N ARG A 182 -17.90 -4.70 2.33
CA ARG A 182 -16.76 -5.58 2.63
C ARG A 182 -16.35 -5.54 4.10
N LEU A 183 -16.54 -4.41 4.79
CA LEU A 183 -16.33 -4.31 6.24
C LEU A 183 -17.33 -5.20 6.99
N ALA A 184 -18.61 -5.21 6.59
CA ALA A 184 -19.63 -6.08 7.18
C ALA A 184 -19.31 -7.58 7.03
N LEU A 185 -18.62 -7.98 5.96
CA LEU A 185 -18.24 -9.37 5.68
C LEU A 185 -16.92 -9.80 6.35
N ARG A 186 -16.10 -8.87 6.87
CA ARG A 186 -14.77 -9.17 7.44
C ARG A 186 -14.79 -10.01 8.72
N GLY A 187 -15.96 -10.24 9.32
CA GLY A 187 -16.11 -11.24 10.39
C GLY A 187 -15.72 -12.68 9.99
N HIS A 188 -15.48 -12.96 8.70
CA HIS A 188 -15.29 -14.33 8.16
C HIS A 188 -14.16 -14.51 7.11
N VAL A 189 -13.32 -13.51 6.77
CA VAL A 189 -12.37 -13.63 5.64
C VAL A 189 -10.90 -13.40 6.05
N PRO A 190 -9.98 -14.36 5.81
CA PRO A 190 -8.55 -14.23 6.11
C PRO A 190 -7.87 -13.11 5.30
N SER A 191 -6.73 -12.59 5.79
CA SER A 191 -5.94 -11.62 5.03
C SER A 191 -5.47 -12.24 3.71
N PRO A 192 -5.51 -11.53 2.57
CA PRO A 192 -4.85 -11.94 1.33
C PRO A 192 -3.34 -12.16 1.49
N ASN A 193 -2.75 -11.70 2.60
CA ASN A 193 -1.34 -11.87 2.95
C ASN A 193 -1.05 -13.09 3.84
N ASP A 194 -2.07 -13.83 4.31
CA ASP A 194 -1.89 -14.95 5.26
C ASP A 194 -1.41 -16.25 4.61
N GLY A 195 -1.13 -16.24 3.30
CA GLY A 195 -0.58 -17.40 2.58
C GLY A 195 0.90 -17.74 2.91
N GLY A 196 1.41 -17.38 4.08
CA GLY A 196 2.84 -17.39 4.35
C GLY A 196 3.29 -17.57 5.79
N SER A 197 2.62 -18.39 6.61
CA SER A 197 3.26 -19.24 7.63
C SER A 197 2.22 -20.06 8.41
N ARG A 198 1.86 -21.23 7.89
CA ARG A 198 1.45 -22.37 8.73
C ARG A 198 2.23 -23.60 8.28
N ARG A 199 3.42 -23.73 8.83
CA ARG A 199 4.12 -24.99 9.15
C ARG A 199 4.89 -24.61 10.42
N GLY A 200 4.50 -25.12 11.58
CA GLY A 200 4.50 -26.53 11.93
C GLY A 200 5.69 -26.68 12.85
#